data_AF-A0A914RFC2-F1
#
_entry.id   AF-A0A914RFC2-F1
#
_cell.length_a   1.000
_cell.length_b   1.000
_cell.length_c   1.000
_cell.angle_alpha   90.00
_cell.angle_beta   90.00
_cell.angle_gamma   90.00
#
_symmetry.space_group_name_H-M   'P 1'
#
loop_
_entity.id
_entity.type
_entity.pdbx_description
1 polymer ?
#
loop_
_entity_poly.entity_id
_entity_poly.type
_entity_poly.pdbx_seq_one_letter_code
_entity_poly.pdbx_strand_id
1 'polypeptide(L)'
;MKQSNFKLISRIICYSRLKLENTDREKIIPQLREESRKQYLAKRKVDKLAELEKMVQDDQEYFAEEELTAREKADMKYRKEVLEYARQHDQATKSIPTDYVEEDAQEAAKGDGRRWEDDRLMAAIATYGAKDADKVKHLQFTAVLCVPCQRPWWVAERWSRPTGKHKPHPCSRTTDSCSSSWFSIQVAFRAV
;
A
#
# COMPACT_ATOMS: atom_id res chain seq x y z
N MET A 1 -72.86 -2.60 -8.90
CA MET A 1 -71.90 -3.41 -8.10
C MET A 1 -70.84 -4.18 -8.91
N LYS A 2 -70.98 -4.42 -10.23
CA LYS A 2 -69.97 -5.22 -10.99
C LYS A 2 -68.68 -4.46 -11.38
N GLN A 3 -68.74 -3.13 -11.54
CA GLN A 3 -67.59 -2.32 -11.96
C GLN A 3 -66.51 -2.13 -10.86
N SER A 4 -66.89 -2.18 -9.59
CA SER A 4 -65.95 -2.02 -8.47
C SER A 4 -65.02 -3.23 -8.33
N ASN A 5 -65.55 -4.46 -8.50
CA ASN A 5 -64.75 -5.68 -8.47
C ASN A 5 -63.76 -5.76 -9.65
N PHE A 6 -64.14 -5.31 -10.84
CA PHE A 6 -63.25 -5.32 -12.00
C PHE A 6 -62.07 -4.36 -11.86
N LYS A 7 -62.32 -3.15 -11.32
CA LYS A 7 -61.25 -2.19 -10.97
C LYS A 7 -60.31 -2.75 -9.89
N LEU A 8 -60.84 -3.45 -8.90
CA LEU A 8 -60.06 -4.05 -7.81
C LEU A 8 -59.15 -5.18 -8.33
N ILE A 9 -59.70 -6.08 -9.15
CA ILE A 9 -58.95 -7.18 -9.78
C ILE A 9 -57.85 -6.64 -10.70
N SER A 10 -58.16 -5.65 -11.54
CA SER A 10 -57.16 -4.99 -12.41
C SER A 10 -56.02 -4.35 -11.60
N ARG A 11 -56.35 -3.72 -10.46
CA ARG A 11 -55.36 -3.09 -9.57
C ARG A 11 -54.47 -4.13 -8.89
N ILE A 12 -55.03 -5.26 -8.47
CA ILE A 12 -54.29 -6.39 -7.89
C ILE A 12 -53.35 -7.01 -8.92
N ILE A 13 -53.83 -7.26 -10.14
CA ILE A 13 -53.00 -7.82 -11.23
C ILE A 13 -51.82 -6.88 -11.56
N CYS A 14 -52.08 -5.57 -11.62
CA CYS A 14 -51.03 -4.56 -11.83
C CYS A 14 -50.00 -4.55 -10.69
N TYR A 15 -50.46 -4.60 -9.44
CA TYR A 15 -49.57 -4.66 -8.28
C TYR A 15 -48.71 -5.93 -8.25
N SER A 16 -49.32 -7.09 -8.53
CA SER A 16 -48.62 -8.37 -8.62
C SER A 16 -47.59 -8.38 -9.74
N ARG A 17 -47.90 -7.80 -10.91
CA ARG A 17 -46.96 -7.64 -12.03
C ARG A 17 -45.79 -6.71 -11.68
N LEU A 18 -46.08 -5.54 -11.10
CA LEU A 18 -45.05 -4.59 -10.67
C LEU A 18 -44.11 -5.21 -9.62
N LYS A 19 -44.63 -6.01 -8.69
CA LYS A 19 -43.82 -6.74 -7.71
C LYS A 19 -42.89 -7.75 -8.36
N LEU A 20 -43.40 -8.58 -9.27
CA LEU A 20 -42.58 -9.58 -9.97
C LEU A 20 -41.49 -8.91 -10.81
N GLU A 21 -41.83 -7.87 -11.56
CA GLU A 21 -40.84 -7.09 -12.32
C GLU A 21 -39.78 -6.43 -11.41
N ASN A 22 -40.16 -5.97 -10.22
CA ASN A 22 -39.22 -5.39 -9.25
C ASN A 22 -38.29 -6.46 -8.65
N THR A 23 -38.81 -7.64 -8.30
CA THR A 23 -37.97 -8.74 -7.78
C THR A 23 -36.99 -9.27 -8.83
N ASP A 24 -37.36 -9.24 -10.11
CA ASP A 24 -36.45 -9.62 -11.20
C ASP A 24 -35.40 -8.52 -11.44
N ARG A 25 -35.82 -7.24 -11.43
CA ARG A 25 -34.91 -6.10 -11.49
C ARG A 25 -33.89 -6.11 -10.36
N GLU A 26 -34.30 -6.41 -9.12
CA GLU A 26 -33.42 -6.48 -7.95
C GLU A 26 -32.29 -7.51 -8.12
N LYS A 27 -32.52 -8.62 -8.82
CA LYS A 27 -31.51 -9.65 -9.10
C LYS A 27 -30.65 -9.33 -10.33
N ILE A 28 -31.22 -8.68 -11.34
CA ILE A 28 -30.54 -8.37 -12.60
C ILE A 28 -29.60 -7.16 -12.44
N ILE A 29 -30.01 -6.14 -11.67
CA ILE A 29 -29.21 -4.92 -11.45
C ILE A 29 -27.78 -5.20 -10.93
N PRO A 30 -27.54 -6.04 -9.91
CA PRO A 30 -26.18 -6.30 -9.43
C PRO A 30 -25.32 -6.97 -10.51
N GLN A 31 -25.86 -7.91 -11.28
CA GLN A 31 -25.15 -8.56 -12.39
C GLN A 31 -24.77 -7.52 -13.46
N LEU A 32 -25.70 -6.66 -13.86
CA LEU A 32 -25.44 -5.56 -14.80
C LEU A 32 -24.41 -4.55 -14.28
N ARG A 33 -24.37 -4.29 -12.96
CA ARG A 33 -23.35 -3.42 -12.34
C ARG A 33 -21.97 -4.05 -12.46
N GLU A 34 -21.84 -5.34 -12.22
CA GLU A 34 -20.58 -6.06 -12.36
C GLU A 34 -20.09 -6.09 -13.80
N GLU A 35 -20.97 -6.37 -14.75
CA GLU A 35 -20.66 -6.34 -16.18
C GLU A 35 -20.25 -4.94 -16.65
N SER A 36 -21.02 -3.92 -16.28
CA SER A 36 -20.70 -2.52 -16.55
C SER A 36 -19.34 -2.14 -15.96
N ARG A 37 -19.05 -2.56 -14.72
CA ARG A 37 -17.76 -2.32 -14.06
C ARG A 37 -16.61 -3.00 -14.81
N LYS A 38 -16.77 -4.25 -15.24
CA LYS A 38 -15.75 -4.98 -16.03
C LYS A 38 -15.47 -4.26 -17.35
N GLN A 39 -16.52 -3.84 -18.06
CA GLN A 39 -16.40 -3.09 -19.31
C GLN A 39 -15.72 -1.74 -19.11
N TYR A 40 -16.08 -1.01 -18.05
CA TYR A 40 -15.46 0.27 -17.71
C TYR A 40 -13.96 0.11 -17.42
N LEU A 41 -13.58 -0.90 -16.64
CA LEU A 41 -12.17 -1.15 -16.31
C LEU A 41 -11.36 -1.54 -17.55
N ALA A 42 -11.93 -2.36 -18.45
CA ALA A 42 -11.29 -2.69 -19.72
C ALA A 42 -11.07 -1.44 -20.59
N LYS A 43 -12.10 -0.61 -20.76
CA LYS A 43 -12.00 0.66 -21.50
C LYS A 43 -10.98 1.60 -20.86
N ARG A 44 -11.06 1.81 -19.55
CA ARG A 44 -10.18 2.73 -18.80
C ARG A 44 -8.70 2.37 -18.96
N LYS A 45 -8.35 1.09 -18.98
CA LYS A 45 -6.97 0.65 -19.23
C LYS A 45 -6.51 1.07 -20.62
N VAL A 46 -7.31 0.75 -21.64
CA VAL A 46 -7.01 1.10 -23.04
C VAL A 46 -6.91 2.60 -23.24
N ASP A 47 -7.85 3.38 -22.70
CA ASP A 47 -7.87 4.83 -22.81
C ASP A 47 -6.63 5.47 -22.18
N LYS A 48 -6.19 4.97 -21.01
CA LYS A 48 -5.00 5.51 -20.32
C LYS A 48 -3.70 5.18 -21.04
N LEU A 49 -3.59 4.00 -21.63
CA LEU A 49 -2.43 3.64 -22.45
C LEU A 49 -2.37 4.50 -23.70
N ALA A 50 -3.49 4.65 -24.41
CA ALA A 50 -3.57 5.49 -25.59
C ALA A 50 -3.27 6.97 -25.29
N GLU A 51 -3.70 7.47 -24.12
CA GLU A 51 -3.37 8.83 -23.66
C GLU A 51 -1.86 8.98 -23.45
N LEU A 52 -1.20 8.02 -22.77
CA LEU A 52 0.25 8.02 -22.56
C LEU A 52 1.04 7.91 -23.87
N GLU A 53 0.59 7.05 -24.79
CA GLU A 53 1.20 6.90 -26.11
C GLU A 53 1.16 8.21 -26.90
N LYS A 54 0.04 8.92 -26.88
CA LYS A 54 -0.08 10.24 -27.51
C LYS A 54 0.84 11.27 -26.88
N MET A 55 0.94 11.33 -25.55
CA MET A 55 1.88 12.24 -24.89
C MET A 55 3.33 11.99 -25.34
N VAL A 56 3.73 10.71 -25.41
CA VAL A 56 5.07 10.32 -25.84
C VAL A 56 5.28 10.60 -27.34
N GLN A 57 4.23 10.47 -28.16
CA GLN A 57 4.27 10.80 -29.59
C GLN A 57 4.40 12.31 -29.81
N ASP A 58 3.57 13.11 -29.16
CA ASP A 58 3.61 14.58 -29.21
C ASP A 58 4.98 15.10 -28.79
N ASP A 59 5.58 14.52 -27.74
CA ASP A 59 6.93 14.88 -27.31
C ASP A 59 7.98 14.63 -28.39
N GLN A 60 7.84 13.52 -29.12
CA GLN A 60 8.79 13.13 -30.16
C GLN A 60 8.62 13.94 -31.43
N GLU A 61 7.39 14.29 -31.80
CA GLU A 61 7.09 15.02 -33.02
C GLU A 61 7.36 16.52 -32.85
N TYR A 62 6.94 17.11 -31.73
CA TYR A 62 7.06 18.56 -31.53
C TYR A 62 8.44 18.99 -31.07
N PHE A 63 9.17 18.18 -30.29
CA PHE A 63 10.47 18.57 -29.73
C PHE A 63 11.67 17.86 -30.38
N ALA A 64 11.51 17.24 -31.55
CA ALA A 64 12.61 16.57 -32.27
C ALA A 64 13.77 17.51 -32.64
N GLU A 65 13.44 18.74 -33.01
CA GLU A 65 14.39 19.70 -33.59
C GLU A 65 14.86 20.78 -32.58
N GLU A 66 14.31 20.78 -31.36
CA GLU A 66 14.62 21.79 -30.34
C GLU A 66 15.75 21.38 -29.38
N GLU A 67 16.49 22.37 -28.87
CA GLU A 67 17.50 22.16 -27.84
C GLU A 67 16.86 22.10 -26.44
N LEU A 68 16.44 20.90 -26.01
CA LEU A 68 15.85 20.73 -24.67
C LEU A 68 16.87 20.82 -23.53
N THR A 69 16.42 21.35 -22.39
CA THR A 69 17.16 21.36 -21.13
C THR A 69 17.37 19.94 -20.56
N ALA A 70 18.31 19.79 -19.63
CA ALA A 70 18.58 18.50 -19.00
C ALA A 70 17.35 17.92 -18.26
N ARG A 71 16.53 18.79 -17.67
CA ARG A 71 15.32 18.39 -16.94
C ARG A 71 14.24 17.84 -17.88
N GLU A 72 13.95 18.55 -18.97
CA GLU A 72 12.94 18.14 -19.95
C GLU A 72 13.33 16.83 -20.63
N LYS A 73 14.63 16.64 -20.91
CA LYS A 73 15.16 15.36 -21.41
C LYS A 73 14.93 14.20 -20.43
N ALA A 74 15.03 14.45 -19.12
CA ALA A 74 14.74 13.44 -18.11
C ALA A 74 13.25 13.12 -18.05
N ASP A 75 12.39 14.13 -18.12
CA ASP A 75 10.92 13.95 -18.12
C ASP A 75 10.44 13.16 -19.34
N MET A 76 10.97 13.45 -20.54
CA MET A 76 10.68 12.67 -21.75
C MET A 76 11.13 11.21 -21.63
N LYS A 77 12.33 10.96 -21.08
CA LYS A 77 12.82 9.60 -20.85
C LYS A 77 11.93 8.84 -19.87
N TYR A 78 11.55 9.49 -18.77
CA TYR A 78 10.66 8.91 -17.78
C TYR A 78 9.30 8.53 -18.38
N ARG A 79 8.68 9.39 -19.21
CA ARG A 79 7.43 9.06 -19.90
C ARG A 79 7.56 7.84 -20.82
N LYS A 80 8.69 7.71 -21.54
CA LYS A 80 8.98 6.53 -22.37
C LYS A 80 9.13 5.26 -21.55
N GLU A 81 9.90 5.31 -20.45
CA GLU A 81 10.07 4.18 -19.55
C GLU A 81 8.74 3.73 -18.93
N VAL A 82 7.89 4.67 -18.50
CA VAL A 82 6.54 4.36 -17.97
C VAL A 82 5.69 3.63 -19.01
N LEU A 83 5.73 4.04 -20.27
CA LEU A 83 5.01 3.39 -21.35
C LEU A 83 5.53 1.95 -21.58
N GLU A 84 6.85 1.76 -21.56
CA GLU A 84 7.46 0.43 -21.67
C GLU A 84 7.03 -0.49 -20.53
N TYR A 85 7.10 -0.02 -19.28
CA TYR A 85 6.64 -0.77 -18.11
C TYR A 85 5.16 -1.11 -18.19
N ALA A 86 4.32 -0.18 -18.65
CA ALA A 86 2.89 -0.42 -18.82
C ALA A 86 2.62 -1.54 -19.85
N ARG A 87 3.34 -1.54 -20.99
CA ARG A 87 3.24 -2.60 -22.01
C ARG A 87 3.73 -3.95 -21.50
N GLN A 88 4.84 -3.97 -20.75
CA GLN A 88 5.36 -5.18 -20.13
C GLN A 88 4.38 -5.75 -19.11
N HIS A 89 3.76 -4.89 -18.29
CA HIS A 89 2.74 -5.29 -17.33
C HIS A 89 1.53 -5.95 -18.02
N ASP A 90 1.03 -5.39 -19.12
CA ASP A 90 -0.08 -5.97 -19.86
C ASP A 90 0.25 -7.31 -20.53
N GLN A 91 1.50 -7.48 -20.99
CA GLN A 91 1.99 -8.76 -21.49
C GLN A 91 2.11 -9.79 -20.37
N ALA A 92 2.73 -9.41 -19.24
CA ALA A 92 2.93 -10.27 -18.08
C ALA A 92 1.61 -10.67 -17.40
N THR A 93 0.58 -9.80 -17.41
CA THR A 93 -0.74 -10.10 -16.84
C THR A 93 -1.36 -11.35 -17.47
N LYS A 94 -1.03 -11.67 -18.73
CA LYS A 94 -1.51 -12.88 -19.42
C LYS A 94 -0.84 -14.16 -18.93
N SER A 95 0.33 -14.06 -18.30
CA SER A 95 1.15 -15.19 -17.87
C SER A 95 1.20 -15.40 -16.36
N ILE A 96 0.44 -14.63 -15.56
CA ILE A 96 0.40 -14.80 -14.11
C ILE A 96 -0.24 -16.17 -13.80
N PRO A 97 0.46 -17.11 -13.15
CA PRO A 97 -0.16 -18.35 -12.68
C PRO A 97 -1.28 -18.00 -11.69
N THR A 98 -2.50 -18.46 -11.99
CA THR A 98 -3.68 -18.24 -11.12
C THR A 98 -3.68 -19.12 -9.89
N ASP A 99 -2.79 -20.11 -9.87
CA ASP A 99 -2.68 -21.06 -8.78
C ASP A 99 -1.94 -20.38 -7.63
N TYR A 100 -2.70 -20.05 -6.59
CA TYR A 100 -2.15 -19.70 -5.30
C TYR A 100 -1.33 -20.90 -4.82
N VAL A 101 -0.01 -20.77 -4.85
CA VAL A 101 0.85 -21.73 -4.15
C VAL A 101 0.68 -21.40 -2.67
N GLU A 102 -0.13 -22.21 -1.98
CA GLU A 102 -0.24 -22.10 -0.53
C GLU A 102 1.17 -22.25 0.08
N GLU A 103 1.51 -21.33 0.98
CA GLU A 103 2.74 -21.43 1.76
C GLU A 103 2.74 -22.76 2.53
N ASP A 104 3.91 -23.38 2.67
CA ASP A 104 4.06 -24.62 3.42
C ASP A 104 3.36 -24.49 4.78
N ALA A 105 2.55 -25.48 5.17
CA ALA A 105 1.75 -25.43 6.40
C ALA A 105 2.59 -25.11 7.66
N GLN A 106 3.89 -25.44 7.60
CA GLN A 106 4.88 -25.13 8.62
C GLN A 106 5.16 -23.62 8.74
N GLU A 107 5.21 -22.90 7.62
CA GLU A 107 5.40 -21.45 7.56
C GLU A 107 4.14 -20.71 7.99
N ALA A 108 2.96 -21.21 7.59
CA ALA A 108 1.66 -20.65 7.97
C ALA A 108 1.42 -20.71 9.48
N ALA A 109 1.90 -21.78 10.15
CA ALA A 109 1.75 -21.96 11.59
C ALA A 109 2.65 -21.04 12.45
N LYS A 110 3.70 -20.43 11.89
CA LYS A 110 4.64 -19.57 12.65
C LYS A 110 4.01 -18.24 13.07
N GLY A 111 2.95 -17.79 12.40
CA GLY A 111 2.27 -16.51 12.66
C GLY A 111 3.09 -15.28 12.23
N ASP A 112 2.40 -14.15 12.01
CA ASP A 112 3.01 -12.94 11.43
C ASP A 112 4.12 -12.32 12.30
N GLY A 113 4.02 -12.44 13.62
CA GLY A 113 5.04 -11.92 14.55
C GLY A 113 6.38 -12.65 14.43
N ARG A 114 6.36 -13.97 14.31
CA ARG A 114 7.58 -14.78 14.20
C ARG A 114 8.22 -14.66 12.82
N ARG A 115 7.41 -14.50 11.76
CA ARG A 115 7.90 -14.15 10.42
C ARG A 115 8.68 -12.86 10.44
N TRP A 116 8.15 -11.83 11.11
CA TRP A 116 8.83 -10.56 11.25
C TRP A 116 10.15 -10.65 12.04
N GLU A 117 10.18 -11.47 13.10
CA GLU A 117 11.41 -11.74 13.86
C GLU A 117 12.44 -12.51 13.03
N ASP A 118 12.02 -13.55 12.33
CA ASP A 118 12.87 -14.39 11.49
C ASP A 118 13.44 -13.59 10.31
N ASP A 119 12.65 -12.79 9.61
CA ASP A 119 13.11 -11.93 8.51
C ASP A 119 14.14 -10.91 8.98
N ARG A 120 13.90 -10.33 10.16
CA ARG A 120 14.79 -9.35 10.76
C ARG A 120 16.07 -9.97 11.29
N LEU A 121 16.00 -11.20 11.81
CA LEU A 121 17.14 -12.00 12.18
C LEU A 121 17.97 -12.38 10.94
N MET A 122 17.32 -12.85 9.87
CA MET A 122 17.97 -13.19 8.61
C MET A 122 18.64 -11.98 7.96
N ALA A 123 17.99 -10.83 7.95
CA ALA A 123 18.58 -9.59 7.46
C ALA A 123 19.82 -9.15 8.29
N ALA A 124 19.82 -9.42 9.60
CA ALA A 124 20.94 -9.11 10.47
C ALA A 124 22.11 -10.11 10.33
N ILE A 125 21.82 -11.39 10.04
CA ILE A 125 22.83 -12.44 9.83
C ILE A 125 23.40 -12.38 8.41
N ALA A 126 22.63 -11.91 7.44
CA ALA A 126 23.06 -11.83 6.05
C ALA A 126 24.25 -10.86 5.90
N THR A 127 25.39 -11.41 5.50
CA THR A 127 26.61 -10.65 5.18
C THR A 127 26.65 -10.35 3.68
N TYR A 128 26.88 -9.09 3.31
CA TYR A 128 26.87 -8.68 1.91
C TYR A 128 28.23 -8.09 1.52
N GLY A 129 29.05 -8.90 0.85
CA GLY A 129 30.23 -8.44 0.10
C GLY A 129 31.56 -8.36 0.87
N ALA A 130 32.55 -7.76 0.20
CA ALA A 130 33.97 -7.82 0.60
C ALA A 130 34.28 -7.16 1.96
N LYS A 131 33.48 -6.19 2.41
CA LYS A 131 33.68 -5.48 3.69
C LYS A 131 33.32 -6.32 4.92
N ASP A 132 32.48 -7.34 4.76
CA ASP A 132 32.16 -8.28 5.85
C ASP A 132 33.16 -9.44 5.96
N ALA A 133 33.97 -9.67 4.92
CA ALA A 133 35.02 -10.70 4.90
C ALA A 133 36.19 -10.38 5.85
N ASP A 134 36.48 -9.10 6.09
CA ASP A 134 37.58 -8.67 6.96
C ASP A 134 37.26 -8.84 8.45
N LYS A 135 35.97 -8.84 8.83
CA LYS A 135 35.51 -9.11 10.20
C LYS A 135 35.74 -10.58 10.60
N VAL A 136 35.62 -11.51 9.64
CA VAL A 136 35.87 -12.95 9.86
C VAL A 136 37.34 -13.23 10.15
N LYS A 137 38.27 -12.49 9.51
CA LYS A 137 39.72 -12.65 9.71
C LYS A 137 40.19 -12.16 11.09
N HIS A 138 39.56 -11.11 11.63
CA HIS A 138 39.93 -10.54 12.94
C HIS A 138 39.54 -11.47 14.12
N LEU A 139 38.49 -12.27 13.98
CA LEU A 139 38.04 -13.23 15.02
C LEU A 139 38.95 -14.45 15.16
N GLN A 140 39.81 -14.75 14.17
CA GLN A 140 40.76 -15.86 14.25
C GLN A 140 42.02 -15.54 15.08
N PHE A 141 42.34 -14.27 15.33
CA PHE A 141 43.59 -13.86 15.99
C PHE A 141 43.47 -13.56 17.49
N THR A 142 42.26 -13.51 18.07
CA THR A 142 42.05 -13.18 19.49
C THR A 142 41.68 -14.37 20.38
N ALA A 143 41.72 -15.59 19.84
CA ALA A 143 41.48 -16.82 20.59
C ALA A 143 42.78 -17.59 20.88
N VAL A 144 43.87 -16.89 21.20
CA VAL A 144 45.08 -17.54 21.74
C VAL A 144 45.62 -16.68 22.88
N LEU A 145 45.24 -17.08 24.10
CA LEU A 145 45.95 -17.01 25.38
C LEU A 145 45.01 -16.65 26.53
N CYS A 146 44.47 -17.70 27.14
CA CYS A 146 44.28 -17.72 28.59
C CYS A 146 44.65 -19.10 29.11
N VAL A 147 45.86 -19.24 29.65
CA VAL A 147 46.16 -20.10 30.81
C VAL A 147 47.36 -19.50 31.56
N PRO A 148 47.59 -19.81 32.85
CA PRO A 148 47.33 -18.86 33.93
C PRO A 148 48.58 -18.65 34.83
N CYS A 149 48.78 -17.47 35.42
CA CYS A 149 49.69 -17.39 36.57
C CYS A 149 49.49 -16.15 37.45
N GLN A 150 49.32 -16.46 38.75
CA GLN A 150 49.74 -15.67 39.93
C GLN A 150 48.94 -14.42 40.32
N ARG A 151 48.08 -14.60 41.34
CA ARG A 151 47.66 -13.55 42.29
C ARG A 151 48.86 -13.11 43.16
N PRO A 152 48.86 -11.86 43.66
CA PRO A 152 48.50 -11.63 45.08
C PRO A 152 47.53 -10.42 45.22
N TRP A 153 46.49 -10.49 46.08
CA TRP A 153 46.45 -10.10 47.51
C TRP A 153 46.83 -8.63 47.77
N TRP A 154 45.98 -7.91 48.52
CA TRP A 154 45.96 -6.44 48.80
C TRP A 154 45.34 -5.64 47.62
N VAL A 155 44.34 -4.74 47.73
CA VAL A 155 43.73 -3.98 48.83
C VAL A 155 42.25 -3.74 48.48
N ALA A 156 41.42 -3.60 49.52
CA ALA A 156 40.02 -3.23 49.46
C ALA A 156 39.81 -1.75 49.09
N GLU A 157 38.76 -1.46 48.32
CA GLU A 157 37.97 -0.21 48.36
C GLU A 157 36.73 -0.52 47.50
N ARG A 158 35.51 -0.67 48.04
CA ARG A 158 34.61 0.34 48.61
C ARG A 158 34.47 1.54 47.67
N TRP A 159 33.30 2.18 47.72
CA TRP A 159 32.79 3.27 46.87
C TRP A 159 32.13 2.77 45.58
N SER A 160 30.90 3.08 45.22
CA SER A 160 29.73 3.72 45.84
C SER A 160 28.74 3.81 44.68
N ARG A 161 27.48 3.39 44.85
CA ARG A 161 26.43 3.67 43.84
C ARG A 161 26.28 5.18 43.68
N PRO A 162 26.35 5.74 42.45
CA PRO A 162 25.84 7.08 42.22
C PRO A 162 24.35 6.97 41.93
N THR A 163 23.53 7.27 42.94
CA THR A 163 22.18 7.80 42.73
C THR A 163 22.32 9.18 42.10
N GLY A 164 21.92 9.34 40.84
CA GLY A 164 22.08 10.59 40.11
C GLY A 164 20.93 10.81 39.13
N LYS A 165 20.06 11.75 39.48
CA LYS A 165 18.88 12.22 38.75
C LYS A 165 19.24 12.67 37.32
N HIS A 166 18.57 12.12 36.30
CA HIS A 166 18.46 12.82 35.02
C HIS A 166 17.22 13.73 35.05
N LYS A 167 17.47 15.04 34.91
CA LYS A 167 16.45 16.08 34.74
C LYS A 167 15.75 15.92 33.38
N PRO A 168 14.43 16.14 33.27
CA PRO A 168 13.77 16.29 31.98
C PRO A 168 14.18 17.61 31.31
N HIS A 169 14.39 17.57 30.00
CA HIS A 169 14.68 18.73 29.18
C HIS A 169 13.44 19.66 29.06
N PRO A 170 13.63 20.99 29.09
CA PRO A 170 12.54 21.95 29.02
C PRO A 170 12.21 22.34 27.57
N CYS A 171 11.01 22.04 27.09
CA CYS A 171 10.40 22.76 25.97
C CYS A 171 8.93 23.08 26.30
N SER A 172 8.73 24.26 26.85
CA SER A 172 7.48 25.03 26.84
C SER A 172 7.95 26.47 26.55
N ARG A 173 7.49 27.22 25.55
CA ARG A 173 6.10 27.65 25.32
C ARG A 173 6.01 28.46 24.02
N THR A 174 4.86 28.30 23.34
CA THR A 174 3.91 29.32 22.82
C THR A 174 4.32 30.27 21.69
N THR A 175 3.55 30.23 20.60
CA THR A 175 2.48 31.21 20.26
C THR A 175 1.30 30.42 19.64
N ASP A 176 0.11 30.49 20.23
CA ASP A 176 -1.06 31.28 19.78
C ASP A 176 -1.64 30.74 18.46
N SER A 177 -2.92 30.41 18.26
CA SER A 177 -4.16 30.70 18.98
C SER A 177 -5.24 29.81 18.34
N CYS A 178 -5.81 28.85 19.08
CA CYS A 178 -7.03 28.16 18.67
C CYS A 178 -8.22 28.95 19.20
N SER A 179 -8.70 29.92 18.43
CA SER A 179 -10.01 30.53 18.66
C SER A 179 -11.09 29.70 18.00
N SER A 180 -11.97 29.20 18.84
CA SER A 180 -13.26 28.61 18.53
C SER A 180 -14.14 29.58 17.72
N SER A 181 -14.54 29.18 16.50
CA SER A 181 -15.80 29.59 15.87
C SER A 181 -16.19 28.50 14.85
N TRP A 182 -17.18 27.67 15.19
CA TRP A 182 -18.53 27.79 14.66
C TRP A 182 -18.60 27.86 13.13
N PHE A 183 -18.74 26.71 12.47
CA PHE A 183 -19.51 26.62 11.23
C PHE A 183 -20.22 25.26 11.17
N SER A 184 -21.40 25.23 11.79
CA SER A 184 -22.42 24.24 11.49
C SER A 184 -23.01 24.57 10.11
N ILE A 185 -22.81 23.70 9.13
CA ILE A 185 -23.51 23.76 7.85
C ILE A 185 -24.88 23.11 8.05
N GLN A 186 -25.90 23.94 8.20
CA GLN A 186 -27.29 23.51 8.27
C GLN A 186 -27.89 23.60 6.86
N VAL A 187 -28.06 22.44 6.22
CA VAL A 187 -28.79 22.31 4.96
C VAL A 187 -30.27 22.51 5.26
N ALA A 188 -30.85 23.55 4.66
CA ALA A 188 -32.28 23.83 4.73
C ALA A 188 -33.08 22.80 3.92
N PHE A 189 -33.89 21.99 4.59
CA PHE A 189 -34.97 21.24 3.97
C PHE A 189 -36.30 21.86 4.42
N ARG A 190 -36.98 22.49 3.46
CA ARG A 190 -38.24 23.20 3.60
C ARG A 190 -39.35 22.20 3.28
N ALA A 191 -40.20 21.92 4.25
CA ALA A 191 -41.41 21.12 4.10
C ALA A 191 -42.61 21.98 4.52
N VAL A 192 -43.37 22.45 3.53
CA VAL A 192 -44.85 22.50 3.45
C VAL A 192 -45.19 22.61 1.97
#